data_AF-A0A949AVG7-F1
#
_entry.id   AF-A0A949AVG7-F1
#
_cell.length_a   1.000
_cell.length_b   1.000
_cell.length_c   1.000
_cell.angle_alpha   90.00
_cell.angle_beta   90.00
_cell.angle_gamma   90.00
#
_symmetry.space_group_name_H-M   'P 1'
#
loop_
_entity.id
_entity.type
_entity.pdbx_description
1 polymer ?
#
loop_
_entity_poly.entity_id
_entity_poly.type
_entity_poly.pdbx_seq_one_letter_code
_entity_poly.pdbx_strand_id
1 'polypeptide(L)'
;MDITFVLYLAGAGLVGLCCGAISVWLLTRNRLAGQRGLAEERVQLRDGQLADLERRLAAGEEERAGLRRENGMLQARVAELAARLEVEQRQLQEKQALLQEARQELANAFKAISADIFQSNSQRFLELAQQTLAKFQERGMADMETRKRSIQELLLPMHESLKKVDDQIRQVEKERVDAYAGLTEQVKSLATSQARLHGETANLVNALRKPSVRGRWGEMQLRRVVEMAGMVEHCDFVEQGSVDTEGGRLRPDLIVRLPNGKNIVVDSKTALSAYLEAMEAGDDETRQARLKEHARQVRTHLGQLAGKSYWEQFQPTPEFVVLFLPGENFFSAALEQDPELIECGVAQKVILATPTTLIALMRAVSYGWR
;
A
#
# COMPACT_ATOMS: atom_id res chain seq x y z
N MET A 1 18.12 -72.50 -99.35
CA MET A 1 17.85 -71.67 -98.17
C MET A 1 16.49 -71.96 -97.58
N ASP A 2 16.35 -72.76 -96.53
CA ASP A 2 17.19 -73.75 -95.85
C ASP A 2 16.57 -73.88 -94.45
N ILE A 3 16.78 -75.00 -93.78
CA ILE A 3 16.47 -75.18 -92.35
C ILE A 3 17.04 -74.00 -91.52
N THR A 4 18.09 -73.35 -92.00
CA THR A 4 18.65 -72.12 -91.42
C THR A 4 17.68 -70.92 -91.45
N PHE A 5 16.88 -70.70 -92.51
CA PHE A 5 15.94 -69.57 -92.58
C PHE A 5 14.79 -69.70 -91.56
N VAL A 6 14.29 -70.92 -91.35
CA VAL A 6 13.27 -71.22 -90.33
C VAL A 6 13.84 -71.08 -88.91
N LEU A 7 15.09 -71.50 -88.69
CA LEU A 7 15.81 -71.29 -87.42
C LEU A 7 16.05 -69.79 -87.12
N TYR A 8 16.37 -68.98 -88.14
CA TYR A 8 16.50 -67.52 -87.99
C TYR A 8 15.17 -66.83 -87.63
N LEU A 9 14.07 -67.24 -88.25
CA LEU A 9 12.73 -66.72 -87.94
C LEU A 9 12.26 -67.11 -86.53
N ALA A 10 12.50 -68.36 -86.12
CA ALA A 10 12.21 -68.83 -84.76
C ALA A 10 13.08 -68.12 -83.70
N GLY A 11 14.37 -67.91 -84.00
CA GLY A 11 15.30 -67.16 -83.15
C GLY A 11 14.91 -65.69 -83.00
N ALA A 12 14.51 -65.03 -84.09
CA ALA A 12 14.03 -63.64 -84.06
C ALA A 12 12.73 -63.49 -83.24
N GLY A 13 11.82 -64.46 -83.33
CA GLY A 13 10.59 -64.49 -82.52
C GLY A 13 10.88 -64.66 -81.02
N LEU A 14 11.82 -65.52 -80.64
CA LEU A 14 12.27 -65.70 -79.25
C LEU A 14 12.92 -64.43 -78.68
N VAL A 15 13.78 -63.78 -79.47
CA VAL A 15 14.41 -62.52 -79.06
C VAL A 15 13.36 -61.42 -78.87
N GLY A 16 12.36 -61.33 -79.77
CA GLY A 16 11.24 -60.39 -79.63
C GLY A 16 10.41 -60.62 -78.38
N LEU A 17 10.10 -61.87 -78.04
CA LEU A 17 9.37 -62.23 -76.81
C LEU A 17 10.20 -61.92 -75.54
N CYS A 18 11.50 -62.22 -75.55
CA CYS A 18 12.38 -61.88 -74.43
C CYS A 18 12.49 -60.37 -74.22
N CYS A 19 12.67 -59.59 -75.30
CA CYS A 19 12.71 -58.12 -75.23
C CYS A 19 11.37 -57.54 -74.76
N GLY A 20 10.24 -58.09 -75.21
CA GLY A 20 8.90 -57.73 -74.74
C GLY A 20 8.71 -58.01 -73.25
N ALA A 21 9.09 -59.20 -72.78
CA ALA A 21 9.00 -59.58 -71.37
C ALA A 21 9.90 -58.71 -70.48
N ILE A 22 11.13 -58.40 -70.91
CA ILE A 22 12.05 -57.50 -70.21
C ILE A 22 11.48 -56.08 -70.15
N SER A 23 10.88 -55.59 -71.24
CA SER A 23 10.27 -54.25 -71.29
C SER A 23 9.05 -54.14 -70.37
N VAL A 24 8.18 -55.16 -70.36
CA VAL A 24 7.04 -55.24 -69.44
C VAL A 24 7.51 -55.37 -67.99
N TRP A 25 8.54 -56.17 -67.72
CA TRP A 25 9.12 -56.30 -66.39
C TRP A 25 9.75 -55.00 -65.89
N LEU A 26 10.50 -54.27 -66.74
CA LEU A 26 11.06 -52.96 -66.40
C LEU A 26 9.97 -51.91 -66.15
N LEU A 27 8.92 -51.87 -66.98
CA LEU A 27 7.81 -50.93 -66.82
C LEU A 27 7.00 -51.23 -65.55
N THR A 28 6.71 -52.50 -65.28
CA THR A 28 6.00 -52.91 -64.05
C THR A 28 6.86 -52.67 -62.80
N ARG A 29 8.16 -52.95 -62.85
CA ARG A 29 9.10 -52.65 -61.77
C ARG A 29 9.18 -51.15 -61.49
N ASN A 30 9.28 -50.30 -62.51
CA ASN A 30 9.30 -48.85 -62.33
C ASN A 30 7.96 -48.31 -61.81
N ARG A 31 6.82 -48.83 -62.28
CA ARG A 31 5.51 -48.46 -61.75
C ARG A 31 5.33 -48.88 -60.29
N LEU A 32 5.75 -50.09 -59.93
CA LEU A 32 5.71 -50.59 -58.55
C LEU A 32 6.66 -49.81 -57.63
N ALA A 33 7.86 -49.46 -58.10
CA ALA A 33 8.79 -48.61 -57.36
C ALA A 33 8.21 -47.20 -57.13
N GLY A 34 7.58 -46.60 -58.14
CA GLY A 34 6.89 -45.31 -58.02
C GLY A 34 5.69 -45.36 -57.06
N GLN A 35 4.88 -46.41 -57.10
CA GLN A 35 3.77 -46.60 -56.17
C GLN A 35 4.24 -46.82 -54.72
N ARG A 36 5.36 -47.52 -54.52
CA ARG A 36 5.99 -47.68 -53.20
C ARG A 36 6.53 -46.36 -52.66
N GLY A 37 7.23 -45.57 -53.48
CA GLY A 37 7.73 -44.25 -53.07
C GLY A 37 6.59 -43.30 -52.66
N LEU A 38 5.50 -43.26 -53.43
CA LEU A 38 4.31 -42.46 -53.09
C LEU A 38 3.54 -42.98 -51.85
N ALA A 39 3.67 -44.26 -51.53
CA ALA A 39 3.11 -44.84 -50.31
C ALA A 39 3.98 -44.50 -49.10
N GLU A 40 5.30 -44.60 -49.23
CA GLU A 40 6.28 -44.22 -48.20
C GLU A 40 6.20 -42.72 -47.86
N GLU A 41 6.08 -41.85 -48.86
CA GLU A 41 5.91 -40.41 -48.65
C GLU A 41 4.61 -40.09 -47.91
N ARG A 42 3.51 -40.79 -48.22
CA ARG A 42 2.24 -40.67 -47.50
C ARG A 42 2.31 -41.17 -46.06
N VAL A 43 3.07 -42.23 -45.81
CA VAL A 43 3.31 -42.75 -44.45
C VAL A 43 4.15 -41.74 -43.66
N GLN A 44 5.25 -41.23 -44.22
CA GLN A 44 6.09 -40.21 -43.57
C GLN A 44 5.32 -38.92 -43.25
N LEU A 45 4.47 -38.47 -44.17
CA LEU A 45 3.63 -37.29 -43.94
C LEU A 45 2.63 -37.54 -42.80
N ARG A 46 2.00 -38.72 -42.76
CA ARG A 46 1.07 -39.11 -41.69
C ARG A 46 1.78 -39.25 -40.35
N ASP A 47 2.96 -39.86 -40.32
CA ASP A 47 3.76 -40.00 -39.09
C ASP A 47 4.20 -38.63 -38.56
N GLY A 48 4.56 -37.70 -39.46
CA GLY A 48 4.85 -36.32 -39.09
C GLY A 48 3.63 -35.58 -38.52
N GLN A 49 2.45 -35.77 -39.12
CA GLN A 49 1.19 -35.20 -38.60
C GLN A 49 0.78 -35.80 -37.25
N LEU A 50 0.97 -37.12 -37.07
CA LEU A 50 0.72 -37.79 -35.79
C LEU A 50 1.65 -37.26 -34.70
N ALA A 51 2.95 -37.12 -35.00
CA ALA A 51 3.90 -36.56 -34.04
C ALA A 51 3.60 -35.10 -33.66
N ASP A 52 3.12 -34.27 -34.60
CA ASP A 52 2.68 -32.90 -34.29
C ASP A 52 1.41 -32.89 -33.43
N LEU A 53 0.45 -33.77 -33.72
CA LEU A 53 -0.76 -33.92 -32.91
C LEU A 53 -0.47 -34.40 -31.49
N GLU A 54 0.43 -35.38 -31.33
CA GLU A 54 0.87 -35.88 -30.02
C GLU A 54 1.55 -34.76 -29.20
N ARG A 55 2.40 -33.94 -29.82
CA ARG A 55 3.01 -32.79 -29.15
C ARG A 55 1.98 -31.75 -28.71
N ARG A 56 1.00 -31.44 -29.55
CA ARG A 56 -0.08 -30.50 -29.20
C ARG A 56 -0.98 -31.04 -28.09
N LEU A 57 -1.28 -32.34 -28.11
CA LEU A 57 -2.02 -33.01 -27.04
C LEU A 57 -1.25 -32.95 -25.72
N ALA A 58 0.04 -33.30 -25.73
CA ALA A 58 0.88 -33.24 -24.53
C ALA A 58 0.98 -31.82 -23.96
N ALA A 59 1.19 -30.80 -24.82
CA ALA A 59 1.22 -29.40 -24.39
C ALA A 59 -0.13 -28.96 -23.80
N GLY A 60 -1.24 -29.34 -24.40
CA GLY A 60 -2.59 -29.03 -23.89
C GLY A 60 -2.92 -29.76 -22.58
N GLU A 61 -2.41 -30.99 -22.38
CA GLU A 61 -2.56 -31.72 -21.12
C GLU A 61 -1.76 -31.06 -19.98
N GLU A 62 -0.55 -30.58 -20.28
CA GLU A 62 0.28 -29.85 -19.32
C GLU A 62 -0.36 -28.51 -18.93
N GLU A 63 -0.88 -27.75 -19.90
CA GLU A 63 -1.62 -26.51 -19.65
C GLU A 63 -2.88 -26.77 -18.79
N ARG A 64 -3.66 -27.82 -19.12
CA ARG A 64 -4.82 -28.23 -18.33
C ARG A 64 -4.44 -28.66 -16.91
N ALA A 65 -3.30 -29.33 -16.74
CA ALA A 65 -2.79 -29.69 -15.42
C ALA A 65 -2.38 -28.44 -14.63
N GLY A 66 -1.74 -27.45 -15.28
CA GLY A 66 -1.41 -26.15 -14.69
C GLY A 66 -2.65 -25.39 -14.21
N LEU A 67 -3.63 -25.21 -15.09
CA LEU A 67 -4.89 -24.54 -14.77
C LEU A 67 -5.67 -25.25 -13.65
N ARG A 68 -5.65 -26.59 -13.59
CA ARG A 68 -6.26 -27.33 -12.46
C ARG A 68 -5.56 -27.07 -11.13
N ARG A 69 -4.23 -26.99 -11.12
CA ARG A 69 -3.47 -26.65 -9.91
C ARG A 69 -3.77 -25.23 -9.45
N GLU A 70 -3.78 -24.28 -10.38
CA GLU A 70 -4.11 -22.88 -10.08
C GLU A 70 -5.54 -22.74 -9.54
N ASN A 71 -6.52 -23.41 -10.17
CA ASN A 71 -7.89 -23.42 -9.69
C ASN A 71 -8.00 -24.03 -8.27
N GLY A 72 -7.26 -25.10 -7.99
CA GLY A 72 -7.16 -25.67 -6.65
C GLY A 72 -6.56 -24.70 -5.62
N MET A 73 -5.52 -23.95 -5.98
CA MET A 73 -4.93 -22.92 -5.10
C MET A 73 -5.89 -21.76 -4.85
N LEU A 74 -6.59 -21.31 -5.90
CA LEU A 74 -7.60 -20.24 -5.78
C LEU A 74 -8.78 -20.69 -4.91
N GLN A 75 -9.27 -21.91 -5.08
CA GLN A 75 -10.34 -22.47 -4.23
C GLN A 75 -9.90 -22.57 -2.76
N ALA A 76 -8.67 -23.01 -2.50
CA ALA A 76 -8.11 -23.05 -1.15
C ALA A 76 -8.03 -21.64 -0.53
N ARG A 77 -7.60 -20.64 -1.30
CA ARG A 77 -7.50 -19.25 -0.84
C ARG A 77 -8.87 -18.62 -0.60
N VAL A 78 -9.87 -18.93 -1.43
CA VAL A 78 -11.26 -18.52 -1.21
C VAL A 78 -11.82 -19.13 0.08
N ALA A 79 -11.58 -20.42 0.31
CA ALA A 79 -12.00 -21.08 1.54
C ALA A 79 -11.33 -20.48 2.79
N GLU A 80 -10.03 -20.16 2.71
CA GLU A 80 -9.31 -19.50 3.78
C GLU A 80 -9.85 -18.09 4.08
N LEU A 81 -10.08 -17.29 3.04
CA LEU A 81 -10.63 -15.93 3.19
C LEU A 81 -12.06 -15.96 3.74
N ALA A 82 -12.90 -16.91 3.29
CA ALA A 82 -14.24 -17.08 3.82
C ALA A 82 -14.21 -17.44 5.32
N ALA A 83 -13.33 -18.37 5.73
CA ALA A 83 -13.16 -18.72 7.13
C ALA A 83 -12.68 -17.55 7.99
N ARG A 84 -11.74 -16.73 7.48
CA ARG A 84 -11.29 -15.50 8.17
C ARG A 84 -12.42 -14.50 8.33
N LEU A 85 -13.23 -14.30 7.28
CA LEU A 85 -14.37 -13.38 7.31
C LEU A 85 -15.43 -13.83 8.33
N GLU A 86 -15.72 -15.13 8.41
CA GLU A 86 -16.65 -15.65 9.42
C GLU A 86 -16.15 -15.41 10.84
N VAL A 87 -14.85 -15.62 11.09
CA VAL A 87 -14.25 -15.35 12.41
C VAL A 87 -14.34 -13.86 12.76
N GLU A 88 -14.03 -12.98 11.81
CA GLU A 88 -14.09 -11.53 12.03
C GLU A 88 -15.54 -11.06 12.28
N GLN A 89 -16.51 -11.60 11.55
CA GLN A 89 -17.93 -11.33 11.77
C GLN A 89 -18.40 -11.77 13.16
N ARG A 90 -17.98 -12.95 13.62
CA ARG A 90 -18.28 -13.42 14.98
C ARG A 90 -17.66 -12.50 16.04
N GLN A 91 -16.40 -12.10 15.88
CA GLN A 91 -15.75 -11.15 16.78
C GLN A 91 -16.47 -9.80 16.83
N LEU A 92 -16.98 -9.32 15.69
CA LEU A 92 -17.75 -8.08 15.64
C LEU A 92 -19.07 -8.23 16.40
N GLN A 93 -19.78 -9.33 16.21
CA GLN A 93 -21.04 -9.61 16.92
C GLN A 93 -20.82 -9.74 18.43
N GLU A 94 -19.77 -10.44 18.87
CA GLU A 94 -19.40 -10.55 20.28
C GLU A 94 -19.08 -9.17 20.89
N LYS A 95 -18.31 -8.33 20.19
CA LYS A 95 -18.04 -6.96 20.62
C LYS A 95 -19.31 -6.12 20.74
N GLN A 96 -20.24 -6.25 19.79
CA GLN A 96 -21.52 -5.55 19.83
C GLN A 96 -22.38 -6.01 21.02
N ALA A 97 -22.45 -7.31 21.27
CA ALA A 97 -23.16 -7.87 22.42
C ALA A 97 -22.58 -7.35 23.74
N LEU A 98 -21.25 -7.35 23.88
CA LEU A 98 -20.55 -6.86 25.06
C LEU A 98 -20.79 -5.36 25.30
N LEU A 99 -20.77 -4.53 24.24
CA LEU A 99 -21.09 -3.11 24.36
C LEU A 99 -22.54 -2.88 24.78
N GLN A 100 -23.47 -3.71 24.30
CA GLN A 100 -24.88 -3.60 24.65
C GLN A 100 -25.14 -4.04 26.10
N GLU A 101 -24.46 -5.08 26.56
CA GLU A 101 -24.48 -5.52 27.96
C GLU A 101 -23.91 -4.44 28.89
N ALA A 102 -22.73 -3.89 28.59
CA ALA A 102 -22.14 -2.79 29.36
C ALA A 102 -23.07 -1.58 29.45
N ARG A 103 -23.77 -1.24 28.35
CA ARG A 103 -24.77 -0.17 28.33
C ARG A 103 -25.96 -0.49 29.24
N GLN A 104 -26.42 -1.73 29.26
CA GLN A 104 -27.54 -2.16 30.11
C GLN A 104 -27.13 -2.17 31.59
N GLU A 105 -25.92 -2.61 31.91
CA GLU A 105 -25.36 -2.55 33.27
C GLU A 105 -25.27 -1.12 33.77
N LEU A 106 -24.73 -0.20 32.95
CA LEU A 106 -24.69 1.23 33.30
C LEU A 106 -26.10 1.80 33.55
N ALA A 107 -27.08 1.42 32.73
CA ALA A 107 -28.46 1.84 32.92
C ALA A 107 -29.08 1.27 34.21
N ASN A 108 -28.79 0.02 34.55
CA ASN A 108 -29.25 -0.62 35.77
C ASN A 108 -28.57 -0.02 37.01
N ALA A 109 -27.27 0.22 36.96
CA ALA A 109 -26.51 0.90 38.02
C ALA A 109 -27.05 2.31 38.26
N PHE A 110 -27.33 3.06 37.19
CA PHE A 110 -27.95 4.38 37.29
C PHE A 110 -29.35 4.32 37.94
N LYS A 111 -30.18 3.34 37.57
CA LYS A 111 -31.50 3.13 38.20
C LYS A 111 -31.39 2.78 39.67
N ALA A 112 -30.47 1.89 40.05
CA ALA A 112 -30.25 1.49 41.44
C ALA A 112 -29.78 2.67 42.29
N ILE A 113 -28.79 3.43 41.81
CA ILE A 113 -28.30 4.65 42.49
C ILE A 113 -29.43 5.68 42.62
N SER A 114 -30.20 5.89 41.56
CA SER A 114 -31.33 6.83 41.61
C SER A 114 -32.39 6.38 42.60
N ALA A 115 -32.80 5.11 42.59
CA ALA A 115 -33.79 4.57 43.51
C ALA A 115 -33.34 4.66 44.97
N ASP A 116 -32.07 4.34 45.25
CA ASP A 116 -31.50 4.40 46.61
C ASP A 116 -31.36 5.84 47.12
N ILE A 117 -30.96 6.78 46.24
CA ILE A 117 -30.95 8.22 46.54
C ILE A 117 -32.38 8.74 46.76
N PHE A 118 -33.35 8.37 45.93
CA PHE A 118 -34.74 8.82 46.10
C PHE A 118 -35.39 8.21 47.35
N GLN A 119 -35.17 6.94 47.65
CA GLN A 119 -35.74 6.26 48.80
C GLN A 119 -35.12 6.75 50.11
N SER A 120 -33.78 6.86 50.18
CA SER A 120 -33.10 7.42 51.36
C SER A 120 -33.49 8.88 51.61
N ASN A 121 -33.67 9.68 50.56
CA ASN A 121 -34.08 11.07 50.71
C ASN A 121 -35.57 11.21 51.08
N SER A 122 -36.44 10.34 50.55
CA SER A 122 -37.86 10.27 50.93
C SER A 122 -38.04 9.79 52.37
N GLN A 123 -37.23 8.83 52.83
CA GLN A 123 -37.29 8.31 54.19
C GLN A 123 -36.75 9.32 55.21
N ARG A 124 -35.64 10.00 54.91
CA ARG A 124 -35.18 11.17 55.68
C ARG A 124 -36.22 12.28 55.70
N PHE A 125 -36.92 12.51 54.59
CA PHE A 125 -38.02 13.48 54.52
C PHE A 125 -39.19 13.07 55.42
N LEU A 126 -39.60 11.80 55.42
CA LEU A 126 -40.67 11.30 56.29
C LEU A 126 -40.28 11.32 57.77
N GLU A 127 -39.03 11.01 58.11
CA GLU A 127 -38.50 11.15 59.48
C GLU A 127 -38.53 12.62 59.93
N LEU A 128 -38.07 13.54 59.07
CA LEU A 128 -38.10 14.98 59.34
C LEU A 128 -39.54 15.49 59.46
N ALA A 129 -40.45 15.01 58.61
CA ALA A 129 -41.87 15.34 58.64
C ALA A 129 -42.56 14.79 59.89
N GLN A 130 -42.24 13.56 60.34
CA GLN A 130 -42.77 12.98 61.57
C GLN A 130 -42.24 13.69 62.81
N GLN A 131 -40.94 13.99 62.88
CA GLN A 131 -40.37 14.78 63.98
C GLN A 131 -41.00 16.17 64.07
N THR A 132 -41.28 16.78 62.91
CA THR A 132 -41.91 18.09 62.83
C THR A 132 -43.39 18.01 63.21
N LEU A 133 -44.12 17.01 62.71
CA LEU A 133 -45.53 16.78 63.03
C LEU A 133 -45.75 16.42 64.50
N ALA A 134 -44.87 15.63 65.11
CA ALA A 134 -44.89 15.34 66.54
C ALA A 134 -44.73 16.61 67.39
N LYS A 135 -43.82 17.51 66.98
CA LYS A 135 -43.68 18.86 67.58
C LYS A 135 -44.90 19.75 67.37
N PHE A 136 -45.68 19.51 66.31
CA PHE A 136 -46.93 20.23 66.02
C PHE A 136 -48.17 19.61 66.69
N GLN A 137 -48.14 18.32 67.06
CA GLN A 137 -49.24 17.61 67.72
C GLN A 137 -49.35 17.94 69.22
N GLU A 138 -48.24 18.32 69.87
CA GLU A 138 -48.25 18.90 71.23
C GLU A 138 -48.89 20.31 71.29
N ARG A 139 -49.03 21.00 70.15
CA ARG A 139 -49.71 22.30 70.05
C ARG A 139 -51.14 22.09 69.56
N GLY A 140 -52.03 21.89 70.52
CA GLY A 140 -53.44 21.55 70.32
C GLY A 140 -54.25 22.51 69.42
N MET A 141 -55.37 21.95 68.95
CA MET A 141 -56.36 22.47 68.01
C MET A 141 -56.80 23.93 68.23
N ALA A 142 -56.32 24.82 67.36
CA ALA A 142 -57.11 25.93 66.83
C ALA A 142 -56.49 26.36 65.50
N ASP A 143 -57.33 26.71 64.54
CA ASP A 143 -57.02 27.42 63.30
C ASP A 143 -56.80 26.57 62.02
N MET A 144 -57.88 26.44 61.26
CA MET A 144 -57.88 25.83 59.91
C MET A 144 -57.13 26.69 58.88
N GLU A 145 -57.04 28.01 59.10
CA GLU A 145 -56.31 28.92 58.20
C GLU A 145 -54.80 28.69 58.33
N THR A 146 -54.30 28.48 59.56
CA THR A 146 -52.94 28.03 59.81
C THR A 146 -52.67 26.68 59.14
N ARG A 147 -53.60 25.71 59.20
CA ARG A 147 -53.42 24.40 58.52
C ARG A 147 -53.34 24.52 57.00
N LYS A 148 -54.17 25.36 56.37
CA LYS A 148 -54.11 25.61 54.93
C LYS A 148 -52.77 26.25 54.55
N ARG A 149 -52.30 27.22 55.35
CA ARG A 149 -50.99 27.87 55.17
C ARG A 149 -49.83 26.90 55.35
N SER A 150 -49.86 26.06 56.39
CA SER A 150 -48.83 25.05 56.65
C SER A 150 -48.79 23.96 55.60
N ILE A 151 -49.93 23.52 55.07
CA ILE A 151 -49.97 22.57 53.94
C ILE A 151 -49.40 23.24 52.68
N GLN A 152 -49.71 24.51 52.44
CA GLN A 152 -49.14 25.27 51.33
C GLN A 152 -47.62 25.45 51.49
N GLU A 153 -47.14 25.69 52.70
CA GLU A 153 -45.71 25.74 53.05
C GLU A 153 -45.01 24.38 52.96
N LEU A 154 -45.72 23.26 53.19
CA LEU A 154 -45.20 21.90 53.01
C LEU A 154 -45.17 21.46 51.54
N LEU A 155 -46.09 21.98 50.72
CA LEU A 155 -46.16 21.70 49.28
C LEU A 155 -45.27 22.63 48.44
N LEU A 156 -44.89 23.80 48.97
CA LEU A 156 -43.97 24.73 48.31
C LEU A 156 -42.63 24.07 47.93
N PRO A 157 -41.93 23.36 48.84
CA PRO A 157 -40.67 22.69 48.53
C PRO A 157 -40.81 21.63 47.45
N MET A 158 -41.97 20.96 47.35
CA MET A 158 -42.24 19.98 46.30
C MET A 158 -42.47 20.65 44.94
N HIS A 159 -43.24 21.73 44.92
CA HIS A 159 -43.44 22.53 43.72
C HIS A 159 -42.11 23.13 43.23
N GLU A 160 -41.29 23.64 44.14
CA GLU A 160 -39.96 24.16 43.83
C GLU A 160 -38.99 23.07 43.37
N SER A 161 -39.05 21.87 43.96
CA SER A 161 -38.20 20.75 43.53
C SER A 161 -38.59 20.22 42.16
N LEU A 162 -39.89 20.08 41.87
CA LEU A 162 -40.38 19.70 40.54
C LEU A 162 -40.04 20.76 39.49
N LYS A 163 -40.15 22.04 39.85
CA LYS A 163 -39.73 23.14 38.97
C LYS A 163 -38.22 23.10 38.70
N LYS A 164 -37.39 22.85 39.71
CA LYS A 164 -35.94 22.68 39.53
C LYS A 164 -35.60 21.49 38.64
N VAL A 165 -36.33 20.39 38.74
CA VAL A 165 -36.13 19.22 37.87
C VAL A 165 -36.56 19.53 36.43
N ASP A 166 -37.70 20.20 36.21
CA ASP A 166 -38.12 20.63 34.87
C ASP A 166 -37.10 21.59 34.25
N ASP A 167 -36.61 22.55 35.04
CA ASP A 167 -35.56 23.49 34.62
C ASP A 167 -34.25 22.75 34.29
N GLN A 168 -33.85 21.76 35.09
CA GLN A 168 -32.66 20.93 34.82
C GLN A 168 -32.83 20.06 33.57
N ILE A 169 -34.01 19.46 33.34
CA ILE A 169 -34.27 18.66 32.14
C ILE A 169 -34.21 19.55 30.89
N ARG A 170 -34.80 20.75 30.93
CA ARG A 170 -34.71 21.71 29.83
C ARG A 170 -33.27 22.16 29.59
N GLN A 171 -32.51 22.37 30.65
CA GLN A 171 -31.10 22.74 30.56
C GLN A 171 -30.26 21.61 29.94
N VAL A 172 -30.45 20.36 30.37
CA VAL A 172 -29.77 19.19 29.81
C VAL A 172 -30.15 18.97 28.34
N GLU A 173 -31.42 19.12 27.98
CA GLU A 173 -31.85 18.99 26.58
C GLU A 173 -31.24 20.10 25.71
N LYS A 174 -31.15 21.32 26.22
CA LYS A 174 -30.47 22.44 25.56
C LYS A 174 -28.98 22.16 25.37
N GLU A 175 -28.28 21.76 26.43
CA GLU A 175 -26.86 21.37 26.38
C GLU A 175 -26.63 20.21 25.40
N ARG A 176 -27.55 19.24 25.35
CA ARG A 176 -27.51 18.14 24.39
C ARG A 176 -27.64 18.66 22.96
N VAL A 177 -28.62 19.52 22.66
CA VAL A 177 -28.80 20.11 21.32
C VAL A 177 -27.58 20.92 20.90
N ASP A 178 -27.02 21.73 21.81
CA ASP A 178 -25.81 22.52 21.56
C ASP A 178 -24.59 21.61 21.29
N ALA A 179 -24.43 20.53 22.04
CA ALA A 179 -23.37 19.54 21.81
C ALA A 179 -23.51 18.82 20.45
N TYR A 180 -24.73 18.44 20.05
CA TYR A 180 -24.98 17.85 18.73
C TYR A 180 -24.70 18.84 17.58
N ALA A 181 -25.03 20.11 17.77
CA ALA A 181 -24.70 21.16 16.80
C ALA A 181 -23.17 21.32 16.65
N GLY A 182 -22.45 21.40 17.78
CA GLY A 182 -20.97 21.46 17.78
C GLY A 182 -20.31 20.23 17.14
N LEU A 183 -20.83 19.03 17.42
CA LEU A 183 -20.35 17.80 16.79
C LEU A 183 -20.59 17.80 15.28
N THR A 184 -21.76 18.25 14.83
CA THR A 184 -22.09 18.34 13.40
C THR A 184 -21.17 19.33 12.69
N GLU A 185 -20.85 20.45 13.33
CA GLU A 185 -19.92 21.45 12.81
C GLU A 185 -18.48 20.90 12.74
N GLN A 186 -18.03 20.17 13.76
CA GLN A 186 -16.74 19.47 13.74
C GLN A 186 -16.66 18.40 12.64
N VAL A 187 -17.73 17.62 12.43
CA VAL A 187 -17.79 16.62 11.35
C VAL A 187 -17.76 17.30 9.98
N LYS A 188 -18.47 18.42 9.79
CA LYS A 188 -18.40 19.22 8.55
C LYS A 188 -17.01 19.83 8.34
N SER A 189 -16.38 20.35 9.39
CA SER A 189 -15.00 20.85 9.34
C SER A 189 -14.03 19.74 8.97
N LEU A 190 -14.20 18.54 9.51
CA LEU A 190 -13.37 17.39 9.17
C LEU A 190 -13.55 16.98 7.71
N ALA A 191 -14.80 16.89 7.23
CA ALA A 191 -15.10 16.54 5.84
C ALA A 191 -14.53 17.58 4.85
N THR A 192 -14.65 18.87 5.16
CA THR A 192 -14.07 19.94 4.33
C THR A 192 -12.54 19.94 4.36
N SER A 193 -11.92 19.72 5.52
CA SER A 193 -10.47 19.54 5.63
C SER A 193 -9.99 18.31 4.85
N GLN A 194 -10.72 17.21 4.87
CA GLN A 194 -10.39 16.01 4.08
C GLN A 194 -10.49 16.28 2.57
N ALA A 195 -11.56 16.93 2.11
CA ALA A 195 -11.71 17.30 0.71
C ALA A 195 -10.58 18.25 0.24
N ARG A 196 -10.22 19.22 1.09
CA ARG A 196 -9.11 20.14 0.84
C ARG A 196 -7.76 19.42 0.80
N LEU A 197 -7.49 18.53 1.76
CA LEU A 197 -6.29 17.69 1.77
C LEU A 197 -6.19 16.83 0.52
N HIS A 198 -7.30 16.23 0.07
CA HIS A 198 -7.32 15.41 -1.13
C HIS A 198 -7.00 16.25 -2.38
N GLY A 199 -7.58 17.46 -2.48
CA GLY A 199 -7.26 18.41 -3.55
C GLY A 199 -5.82 18.91 -3.52
N GLU A 200 -5.29 19.28 -2.34
CA GLU A 200 -3.90 19.71 -2.16
C GLU A 200 -2.91 18.57 -2.47
N THR A 201 -3.25 17.33 -2.09
CA THR A 201 -2.44 16.13 -2.40
C THR A 201 -2.43 15.84 -3.90
N ALA A 202 -3.60 15.90 -4.56
CA ALA A 202 -3.69 15.73 -6.02
C ALA A 202 -2.92 16.83 -6.77
N ASN A 203 -3.00 18.07 -6.29
CA ASN A 203 -2.23 19.19 -6.84
C ASN A 203 -0.73 19.03 -6.61
N LEU A 204 -0.31 18.53 -5.44
CA LEU A 204 1.09 18.23 -5.15
C LEU A 204 1.62 17.12 -6.06
N VAL A 205 0.87 16.01 -6.22
CA VAL A 205 1.22 14.91 -7.12
C VAL A 205 1.36 15.42 -8.56
N ASN A 206 0.41 16.22 -9.04
CA ASN A 206 0.46 16.83 -10.37
C ASN A 206 1.61 17.83 -10.52
N ALA A 207 1.93 18.60 -9.49
CA ALA A 207 3.06 19.53 -9.48
C ALA A 207 4.39 18.76 -9.55
N LEU A 208 4.52 17.64 -8.83
CA LEU A 208 5.70 16.77 -8.83
C LEU A 208 5.90 15.99 -10.14
N ARG A 209 4.94 16.01 -11.08
CA ARG A 209 5.16 15.48 -12.46
C ARG A 209 6.14 16.33 -13.27
N LYS A 210 6.19 17.64 -13.04
CA LYS A 210 7.09 18.53 -13.79
C LYS A 210 8.53 18.41 -13.26
N PRO A 211 9.54 18.07 -14.11
CA PRO A 211 10.92 17.88 -13.66
C PRO A 211 11.50 19.07 -12.88
N SER A 212 11.20 20.31 -13.31
CA SER A 212 11.68 21.54 -12.68
C SER A 212 11.07 21.79 -11.29
N VAL A 213 9.79 21.46 -11.10
CA VAL A 213 9.10 21.62 -9.80
C VAL A 213 9.58 20.56 -8.82
N ARG A 214 9.81 19.34 -9.31
CA ARG A 214 10.29 18.23 -8.50
C ARG A 214 11.70 18.46 -7.97
N GLY A 215 12.61 18.97 -8.81
CA GLY A 215 13.97 19.34 -8.38
C GLY A 215 13.91 20.38 -7.27
N ARG A 216 13.17 21.47 -7.47
CA ARG A 216 12.96 22.53 -6.45
C ARG A 216 12.32 22.01 -5.17
N TRP A 217 11.40 21.06 -5.26
CA TRP A 217 10.78 20.44 -4.09
C TRP A 217 11.79 19.58 -3.31
N GLY A 218 12.63 18.82 -4.01
CA GLY A 218 13.74 18.08 -3.41
C GLY A 218 14.72 18.99 -2.69
N GLU A 219 15.15 20.08 -3.34
CA GLU A 219 16.03 21.10 -2.76
C GLU A 219 15.39 21.78 -1.53
N MET A 220 14.13 22.19 -1.62
CA MET A 220 13.41 22.79 -0.48
C MET A 220 13.29 21.81 0.70
N GLN A 221 13.01 20.54 0.41
CA GLN A 221 12.89 19.51 1.44
C GLN A 221 14.25 19.25 2.10
N LEU A 222 15.33 19.21 1.30
CA LEU A 222 16.69 19.08 1.79
C LEU A 222 17.04 20.23 2.74
N ARG A 223 16.77 21.48 2.35
CA ARG A 223 16.99 22.67 3.21
C ARG A 223 16.24 22.53 4.54
N ARG A 224 14.93 22.26 4.49
CA ARG A 224 14.10 22.10 5.70
C ARG A 224 14.63 21.01 6.63
N VAL A 225 15.10 19.90 6.08
CA VAL A 225 15.64 18.78 6.86
C VAL A 225 16.89 19.19 7.62
N VAL A 226 17.76 19.96 6.99
CA VAL A 226 19.02 20.43 7.59
C VAL A 226 18.76 21.53 8.62
N GLU A 227 17.82 22.45 8.36
CA GLU A 227 17.33 23.43 9.35
C GLU A 227 16.73 22.73 10.58
N MET A 228 15.92 21.69 10.39
CA MET A 228 15.35 20.90 11.50
C MET A 228 16.41 20.15 12.31
N ALA A 229 17.54 19.81 11.70
CA ALA A 229 18.69 19.24 12.42
C ALA A 229 19.43 20.28 13.28
N GLY A 230 19.02 21.56 13.21
CA GLY A 230 19.58 22.67 13.98
C GLY A 230 20.72 23.42 13.27
N MET A 231 20.88 23.21 11.96
CA MET A 231 21.93 23.85 11.18
C MET A 231 21.48 25.21 10.64
N VAL A 232 22.40 26.16 10.55
CA VAL A 232 22.16 27.53 10.08
C VAL A 232 22.75 27.73 8.68
N GLU A 233 21.95 28.28 7.76
CA GLU A 233 22.38 28.62 6.41
C GLU A 233 23.58 29.59 6.43
N HIS A 234 24.54 29.40 5.51
CA HIS A 234 25.80 30.14 5.38
C HIS A 234 26.84 29.94 6.49
N CYS A 235 26.42 29.48 7.67
CA CYS A 235 27.32 29.09 8.76
C CYS A 235 27.68 27.61 8.65
N ASP A 236 26.66 26.75 8.71
CA ASP A 236 26.81 25.30 8.80
C ASP A 236 26.60 24.62 7.44
N PHE A 237 25.89 25.25 6.51
CA PHE A 237 25.73 24.72 5.16
C PHE A 237 25.65 25.80 4.09
N VAL A 238 25.99 25.42 2.85
CA VAL A 238 25.89 26.27 1.65
C VAL A 238 25.15 25.52 0.56
N GLU A 239 24.10 26.13 0.00
CA GLU A 239 23.36 25.62 -1.14
C GLU A 239 24.08 25.94 -2.46
N GLN A 240 24.00 25.03 -3.42
CA GLN A 240 24.47 25.22 -4.80
C GLN A 240 25.89 25.78 -4.93
N GLY A 241 26.79 25.42 -4.01
CA GLY A 241 28.19 25.84 -4.04
C GLY A 241 28.82 25.30 -5.33
N SER A 242 29.18 26.17 -6.27
CA SER A 242 29.87 25.73 -7.47
C SER A 242 31.37 25.71 -7.26
N VAL A 243 32.00 24.59 -7.55
CA VAL A 243 33.45 24.49 -7.63
C VAL A 243 33.82 24.28 -9.10
N ASP A 244 34.66 25.16 -9.62
CA ASP A 244 35.25 24.99 -10.93
C ASP A 244 36.40 23.99 -10.82
N THR A 245 36.31 22.89 -11.57
CA THR A 245 37.36 21.88 -11.65
C THR A 245 37.87 21.74 -13.07
N GLU A 246 39.04 21.14 -13.25
CA GLU A 246 39.65 20.91 -14.58
C GLU A 246 38.75 20.07 -15.51
N GLY A 247 37.81 19.28 -14.96
CA GLY A 247 36.82 18.48 -15.69
C GLY A 247 35.45 19.14 -15.88
N GLY A 248 35.27 20.39 -15.44
CA GLY A 248 34.01 21.14 -15.53
C GLY A 248 33.48 21.63 -14.19
N ARG A 249 32.35 22.36 -14.23
CA ARG A 249 31.73 22.94 -13.03
C ARG A 249 30.88 21.89 -12.31
N LEU A 250 31.32 21.45 -11.14
CA LEU A 250 30.58 20.54 -10.27
C LEU A 250 29.82 21.35 -9.23
N ARG A 251 28.50 21.13 -9.18
CA ARG A 251 27.58 21.90 -8.34
C ARG A 251 26.70 20.93 -7.57
N PRO A 252 27.13 20.49 -6.37
CA PRO A 252 26.25 19.75 -5.47
C PRO A 252 25.11 20.65 -4.99
N ASP A 253 23.99 20.03 -4.61
CA ASP A 253 22.82 20.76 -4.13
C ASP A 253 23.10 21.41 -2.77
N LEU A 254 23.83 20.72 -1.90
CA LEU A 254 24.14 21.20 -0.55
C LEU A 254 25.52 20.72 -0.09
N ILE A 255 26.26 21.60 0.58
CA ILE A 255 27.51 21.28 1.26
C ILE A 255 27.33 21.65 2.73
N VAL A 256 27.43 20.66 3.62
CA VAL A 256 27.40 20.86 5.07
C VAL A 256 28.83 20.90 5.60
N ARG A 257 29.18 21.98 6.30
CA ARG A 257 30.48 22.18 6.94
C ARG A 257 30.44 21.61 8.34
N LEU A 258 31.43 20.81 8.67
CA LEU A 258 31.55 20.17 9.97
C LEU A 258 32.59 20.86 10.85
N PRO A 259 32.47 20.73 12.19
CA PRO A 259 33.58 21.03 13.09
C PRO A 259 34.84 20.27 12.66
N ASN A 260 36.02 20.90 12.77
CA ASN A 260 37.32 20.42 12.25
C ASN A 260 37.54 20.59 10.73
N GLY A 261 36.69 21.39 10.07
CA GLY A 261 36.89 21.79 8.67
C GLY A 261 36.48 20.72 7.65
N LYS A 262 35.98 19.56 8.06
CA LYS A 262 35.46 18.54 7.13
C LYS A 262 34.17 19.02 6.45
N ASN A 263 33.85 18.46 5.29
CA ASN A 263 32.61 18.76 4.56
C ASN A 263 31.82 17.48 4.27
N ILE A 264 30.50 17.53 4.33
CA ILE A 264 29.60 16.51 3.78
C ILE A 264 28.93 17.10 2.55
N VAL A 265 29.01 16.40 1.43
CA VAL A 265 28.33 16.78 0.19
C VAL A 265 27.02 16.01 0.10
N VAL A 266 25.92 16.71 -0.17
CA VAL A 266 24.60 16.13 -0.35
C VAL A 266 24.07 16.50 -1.73
N ASP A 267 23.64 15.50 -2.49
CA ASP A 267 22.98 15.64 -3.79
C ASP A 267 21.54 15.12 -3.64
N SER A 268 20.56 15.98 -3.93
CA SER A 268 19.16 15.61 -3.93
C SER A 268 18.77 15.16 -5.33
N LYS A 269 18.45 13.87 -5.49
CA LYS A 269 17.94 13.38 -6.77
C LYS A 269 16.54 12.82 -6.63
N THR A 270 15.60 13.53 -7.23
CA THR A 270 14.18 13.18 -7.23
C THR A 270 13.80 12.43 -8.51
N ALA A 271 14.26 11.20 -8.68
CA ALA A 271 13.80 10.32 -9.76
C ALA A 271 12.47 9.66 -9.40
N LEU A 272 11.40 10.47 -9.30
CA LEU A 272 10.09 10.02 -8.80
C LEU A 272 9.10 9.62 -9.91
N SER A 273 9.47 9.69 -11.19
CA SER A 273 8.51 9.49 -12.30
C SER A 273 7.99 8.06 -12.33
N ALA A 274 8.90 7.08 -12.28
CA ALA A 274 8.53 5.68 -12.27
C ALA A 274 7.72 5.32 -11.02
N TYR A 275 8.08 5.87 -9.85
CA TYR A 275 7.29 5.68 -8.63
C TYR A 275 5.87 6.24 -8.75
N LEU A 276 5.72 7.48 -9.25
CA LEU A 276 4.41 8.11 -9.41
C LEU A 276 3.54 7.34 -10.41
N GLU A 277 4.12 6.87 -11.52
CA GLU A 277 3.45 6.01 -12.49
C GLU A 277 3.02 4.67 -11.88
N ALA A 278 3.82 4.09 -10.98
CA ALA A 278 3.45 2.87 -10.25
C ALA A 278 2.23 3.09 -9.35
N MET A 279 2.13 4.24 -8.68
CA MET A 279 1.01 4.56 -7.79
C MET A 279 -0.31 4.79 -8.54
N GLU A 280 -0.24 5.11 -9.82
CA GLU A 280 -1.39 5.36 -10.69
C GLU A 280 -1.75 4.18 -11.59
N ALA A 281 -0.97 3.10 -11.55
CA ALA A 281 -1.21 1.91 -12.35
C ALA A 281 -2.53 1.24 -11.95
N GLY A 282 -3.34 0.89 -12.95
CA GLY A 282 -4.64 0.22 -12.75
C GLY A 282 -4.53 -1.29 -12.53
N ASP A 283 -3.37 -1.87 -12.81
CA ASP A 283 -3.06 -3.29 -12.72
C ASP A 283 -1.73 -3.53 -11.99
N ASP A 284 -1.63 -4.70 -11.35
CA ASP A 284 -0.49 -5.03 -10.49
C ASP A 284 0.81 -5.27 -11.27
N GLU A 285 0.69 -5.75 -12.51
CA GLU A 285 1.84 -6.02 -13.40
C GLU A 285 2.55 -4.72 -13.77
N THR A 286 1.80 -3.72 -14.25
CA THR A 286 2.32 -2.38 -14.55
C THR A 286 2.88 -1.72 -13.31
N ARG A 287 2.20 -1.84 -12.16
CA ARG A 287 2.68 -1.33 -10.88
C ARG A 287 4.06 -1.90 -10.55
N GLN A 288 4.22 -3.21 -10.61
CA GLN A 288 5.47 -3.89 -10.27
C GLN A 288 6.60 -3.53 -11.26
N ALA A 289 6.31 -3.46 -12.55
CA ALA A 289 7.28 -3.04 -13.57
C ALA A 289 7.81 -1.62 -13.31
N ARG A 290 6.92 -0.69 -12.95
CA ARG A 290 7.28 0.71 -12.65
C ARG A 290 8.06 0.85 -11.35
N LEU A 291 7.76 0.05 -10.32
CA LEU A 291 8.57 0.00 -9.10
C LEU A 291 9.99 -0.54 -9.35
N LYS A 292 10.14 -1.58 -10.18
CA LYS A 292 11.48 -2.07 -10.58
C LYS A 292 12.27 -1.00 -11.32
N GLU A 293 11.61 -0.26 -12.21
CA GLU A 293 12.23 0.86 -12.92
C GLU A 293 12.63 1.99 -11.97
N HIS A 294 11.82 2.30 -10.96
CA HIS A 294 12.17 3.26 -9.90
C HIS A 294 13.46 2.85 -9.17
N ALA A 295 13.56 1.60 -8.72
CA ALA A 295 14.77 1.08 -8.08
C ALA A 295 16.01 1.16 -9.00
N ARG A 296 15.85 0.80 -10.28
CA ARG A 296 16.92 0.92 -11.29
C ARG A 296 17.38 2.37 -11.46
N GLN A 297 16.47 3.33 -11.45
CA GLN A 297 16.79 4.76 -11.53
C GLN A 297 17.60 5.22 -10.31
N VAL A 298 17.21 4.80 -9.11
CA VAL A 298 17.96 5.07 -7.87
C VAL A 298 19.39 4.50 -7.96
N ARG A 299 19.54 3.23 -8.37
CA ARG A 299 20.87 2.60 -8.56
C ARG A 299 21.72 3.35 -9.58
N THR A 300 21.11 3.77 -10.70
CA THR A 300 21.80 4.52 -11.74
C THR A 300 22.32 5.86 -11.20
N HIS A 301 21.52 6.56 -10.41
CA HIS A 301 21.92 7.82 -9.80
C HIS A 301 23.00 7.65 -8.74
N LEU A 302 22.93 6.57 -7.95
CA LEU A 302 23.98 6.20 -7.01
C LEU A 302 25.33 6.03 -7.73
N GLY A 303 25.36 5.26 -8.83
CA GLY A 303 26.57 5.07 -9.63
C GLY A 303 27.06 6.35 -10.31
N GLN A 304 26.15 7.19 -10.81
CA GLN A 304 26.49 8.51 -11.36
C GLN A 304 27.10 9.42 -10.29
N LEU A 305 26.59 9.39 -9.07
CA LEU A 305 27.07 10.22 -7.97
C LEU A 305 28.45 9.74 -7.50
N ALA A 306 28.66 8.43 -7.41
CA ALA A 306 29.97 7.85 -7.16
C ALA A 306 30.98 8.26 -8.22
N GLY A 307 30.61 8.22 -9.52
CA GLY A 307 31.50 8.61 -10.62
C GLY A 307 31.91 10.08 -10.66
N LYS A 308 31.23 10.97 -9.92
CA LYS A 308 31.59 12.40 -9.84
C LYS A 308 32.75 12.69 -8.88
N SER A 309 33.21 11.68 -8.11
CA SER A 309 34.38 11.76 -7.22
C SER A 309 34.50 13.06 -6.40
N TYR A 310 33.43 13.48 -5.74
CA TYR A 310 33.43 14.70 -4.90
C TYR A 310 34.57 14.71 -3.86
N TRP A 311 35.01 13.53 -3.42
CA TRP A 311 36.13 13.35 -2.49
C TRP A 311 37.49 13.83 -3.04
N GLU A 312 37.70 13.84 -4.36
CA GLU A 312 38.94 14.31 -4.99
C GLU A 312 39.00 15.84 -5.13
N GLN A 313 37.83 16.49 -5.17
CA GLN A 313 37.70 17.87 -5.64
C GLN A 313 37.35 18.89 -4.55
N PHE A 314 36.76 18.44 -3.44
CA PHE A 314 36.44 19.30 -2.30
C PHE A 314 37.50 19.15 -1.22
N GLN A 315 38.04 20.27 -0.73
CA GLN A 315 39.01 20.30 0.36
C GLN A 315 38.44 21.08 1.55
N PRO A 316 38.51 20.54 2.79
CA PRO A 316 38.91 19.18 3.15
C PRO A 316 37.95 18.11 2.59
N THR A 317 38.54 16.98 2.19
CA THR A 317 37.86 15.86 1.52
C THR A 317 36.63 15.36 2.30
N PRO A 318 35.46 15.30 1.65
CA PRO A 318 34.30 14.62 2.21
C PRO A 318 34.57 13.14 2.50
N GLU A 319 34.17 12.69 3.68
CA GLU A 319 34.35 11.29 4.10
C GLU A 319 33.45 10.33 3.31
N PHE A 320 32.26 10.82 2.92
CA PHE A 320 31.30 10.16 2.04
C PHE A 320 30.39 11.22 1.40
N VAL A 321 29.65 10.83 0.37
CA VAL A 321 28.62 11.66 -0.27
C VAL A 321 27.24 11.12 0.12
N VAL A 322 26.27 12.02 0.31
CA VAL A 322 24.89 11.62 0.60
C VAL A 322 24.03 11.78 -0.66
N LEU A 323 23.37 10.70 -1.06
CA LEU A 323 22.27 10.75 -2.02
C LEU A 323 20.96 10.90 -1.25
N PHE A 324 20.36 12.08 -1.34
CA PHE A 324 19.13 12.41 -0.62
C PHE A 324 17.87 12.04 -1.43
N LEU A 325 17.01 11.25 -0.79
CA LEU A 325 15.67 10.91 -1.27
C LEU A 325 14.64 11.64 -0.40
N PRO A 326 13.76 12.49 -0.97
CA PRO A 326 12.93 13.43 -0.22
C PRO A 326 11.74 12.81 0.54
N GLY A 327 11.64 11.48 0.61
CA GLY A 327 10.57 10.79 1.30
C GLY A 327 10.87 9.33 1.56
N GLU A 328 10.47 8.85 2.74
CA GLU A 328 10.70 7.47 3.19
C GLU A 328 10.09 6.44 2.23
N ASN A 329 8.87 6.70 1.75
CA ASN A 329 8.15 5.78 0.86
C ASN A 329 8.91 5.51 -0.45
N PHE A 330 9.64 6.51 -0.96
CA PHE A 330 10.44 6.34 -2.18
C PHE A 330 11.66 5.46 -1.95
N PHE A 331 12.26 5.56 -0.76
CA PHE A 331 13.39 4.73 -0.36
C PHE A 331 12.95 3.29 -0.10
N SER A 332 11.90 3.09 0.69
CA SER A 332 11.34 1.77 0.98
C SER A 332 10.91 1.04 -0.30
N ALA A 333 10.20 1.73 -1.21
CA ALA A 333 9.77 1.13 -2.47
C ALA A 333 10.92 0.77 -3.41
N ALA A 334 12.05 1.50 -3.35
CA ALA A 334 13.25 1.12 -4.09
C ALA A 334 13.91 -0.14 -3.50
N LEU A 335 14.04 -0.21 -2.17
CA LEU A 335 14.63 -1.34 -1.47
C LEU A 335 13.83 -2.64 -1.60
N GLU A 336 12.49 -2.55 -1.64
CA GLU A 336 11.65 -3.71 -1.87
C GLU A 336 11.93 -4.40 -3.20
N GLN A 337 12.34 -3.63 -4.22
CA GLN A 337 12.67 -4.17 -5.54
C GLN A 337 14.16 -4.50 -5.69
N ASP A 338 15.01 -3.77 -4.97
CA ASP A 338 16.45 -3.92 -5.02
C ASP A 338 17.07 -3.76 -3.61
N PRO A 339 17.12 -4.87 -2.83
CA PRO A 339 17.64 -4.82 -1.46
C PRO A 339 19.12 -4.45 -1.37
N GLU A 340 19.91 -4.72 -2.42
CA GLU A 340 21.36 -4.51 -2.46
C GLU A 340 21.77 -3.03 -2.62
N LEU A 341 20.80 -2.10 -2.73
CA LEU A 341 21.08 -0.67 -2.89
C LEU A 341 21.90 -0.10 -1.74
N ILE A 342 21.69 -0.59 -0.51
CA ILE A 342 22.39 -0.11 0.68
C ILE A 342 23.86 -0.53 0.61
N GLU A 343 24.12 -1.82 0.39
CA GLU A 343 25.46 -2.39 0.29
C GLU A 343 26.23 -1.77 -0.87
N CYS A 344 25.58 -1.59 -2.02
CA CYS A 344 26.15 -0.95 -3.19
C CYS A 344 26.54 0.50 -2.89
N GLY A 345 25.68 1.26 -2.20
CA GLY A 345 25.97 2.63 -1.78
C GLY A 345 27.18 2.71 -0.86
N VAL A 346 27.21 1.90 0.19
CA VAL A 346 28.32 1.86 1.15
C VAL A 346 29.64 1.51 0.46
N ALA A 347 29.64 0.50 -0.42
CA ALA A 347 30.83 0.11 -1.18
C ALA A 347 31.37 1.23 -2.07
N GLN A 348 30.49 2.10 -2.59
CA GLN A 348 30.82 3.23 -3.43
C GLN A 348 30.99 4.55 -2.67
N LYS A 349 30.99 4.53 -1.32
CA LYS A 349 31.05 5.72 -0.45
C LYS A 349 29.90 6.73 -0.68
N VAL A 350 28.74 6.22 -1.10
CA VAL A 350 27.51 6.98 -1.27
C VAL A 350 26.46 6.49 -0.28
N ILE A 351 26.11 7.32 0.69
CA ILE A 351 25.08 6.99 1.69
C ILE A 351 23.72 7.46 1.16
N LEU A 352 22.79 6.52 1.01
CA LEU A 352 21.39 6.82 0.76
C LEU A 352 20.77 7.38 2.05
N ALA A 353 20.19 8.59 1.98
CA ALA A 353 19.53 9.20 3.13
C ALA A 353 18.14 9.70 2.80
N THR A 354 17.23 9.53 3.75
CA THR A 354 15.88 10.07 3.77
C THR A 354 15.81 11.23 4.77
N PRO A 355 14.72 11.99 4.88
CA PRO A 355 14.60 13.06 5.86
C PRO A 355 14.98 12.62 7.28
N THR A 356 14.48 11.47 7.73
CA THR A 356 14.76 11.00 9.09
C THR A 356 16.22 10.60 9.27
N THR A 357 16.80 9.86 8.32
CA THR A 357 18.20 9.43 8.45
C THR A 357 19.17 10.58 8.26
N LEU A 358 18.84 11.58 7.44
CA LEU A 358 19.66 12.78 7.28
C LEU A 358 19.65 13.63 8.55
N ILE A 359 18.51 13.84 9.21
CA ILE A 359 18.48 14.50 10.53
C ILE A 359 19.35 13.73 11.52
N ALA A 360 19.19 12.41 11.59
CA ALA A 360 19.96 11.57 12.50
C ALA A 360 21.46 11.66 12.22
N LEU A 361 21.86 11.64 10.94
CA LEU A 361 23.24 11.79 10.51
C LEU A 361 23.80 13.15 10.90
N MET A 362 23.08 14.23 10.60
CA MET A 362 23.52 15.60 10.92
C MET A 362 23.61 15.83 12.44
N ARG A 363 22.67 15.26 13.21
CA ARG A 363 22.74 15.29 14.67
C ARG A 363 23.89 14.43 15.19
N ALA A 364 24.08 13.21 14.69
CA ALA A 364 25.19 12.37 15.11
C ALA A 364 26.55 13.06 14.86
N VAL A 365 26.66 13.77 13.73
CA VAL A 365 27.85 14.56 13.42
C VAL A 365 27.98 15.80 14.32
N SER A 366 26.88 16.45 14.71
CA SER A 366 26.95 17.57 15.65
C SER A 366 27.21 17.14 17.11
N TYR A 367 26.79 15.94 17.51
CA TYR A 367 26.99 15.40 18.87
C TYR A 367 28.30 14.62 19.05
N GLY A 368 28.73 13.83 18.07
CA GLY A 368 29.93 12.99 18.16
C GLY A 368 31.24 13.77 18.18
N TRP A 369 31.18 15.09 17.98
CA TRP A 369 32.34 15.98 17.88
C TRP A 369 32.28 17.17 18.85
N ARG A 370 31.39 17.12 19.84
CA ARG A 370 31.45 18.01 21.01
C ARG A 370 32.52 17.57 22.00
#